data_AF-A0A392REA8-F1
#
_entry.id   AF-A0A392REA8-F1
#
_cell.length_a   1.000
_cell.length_b   1.000
_cell.length_c   1.000
_cell.angle_alpha   90.00
_cell.angle_beta   90.00
_cell.angle_gamma   90.00
#
_symmetry.space_group_name_H-M   'P 1'
#
loop_
_entity.id
_entity.type
_entity.pdbx_description
1 polymer ?
#
loop_
_entity_poly.entity_id
_entity_poly.type
_entity_poly.pdbx_seq_one_letter_code
_entity_poly.pdbx_strand_id
1 'polypeptide(L)' 'LPRLVSSLKAVGRGGFDDVKYVGRAPSAATATGFLKVHQKEQAEIAEKALQREPVNFPY' A
#
# COMPACT_ATOMS: atom_id res chain seq x y z
N LEU A 1 9.62 -0.49 -10.15
CA LEU A 1 8.41 0.03 -10.84
C LEU A 1 8.36 -0.26 -12.34
N PRO A 2 9.43 -0.11 -13.15
CA PRO A 2 9.32 -0.25 -14.62
C PRO A 2 8.72 -1.57 -15.10
N ARG A 3 9.14 -2.70 -14.51
CA ARG A 3 8.62 -4.03 -14.89
C ARG A 3 7.14 -4.19 -14.60
N LEU A 4 6.69 -3.80 -13.40
CA LEU A 4 5.28 -3.89 -13.01
C LEU A 4 4.40 -3.03 -13.92
N VAL A 5 4.82 -1.79 -14.18
CA VAL A 5 4.06 -0.88 -15.05
C VAL A 5 4.01 -1.38 -16.49
N SER A 6 5.10 -1.92 -17.04
CA SER A 6 5.07 -2.55 -18.36
C SER A 6 4.05 -3.69 -18.43
N SER A 7 4.01 -4.55 -17.41
CA SER A 7 3.02 -5.61 -17.31
C SER A 7 1.59 -5.08 -17.20
N LEU A 8 1.34 -4.08 -16.34
CA LEU A 8 0.01 -3.45 -16.18
C LEU A 8 -0.48 -2.84 -17.51
N LYS A 9 0.40 -2.13 -18.22
CA LYS A 9 0.09 -1.58 -19.55
C LYS A 9 -0.21 -2.67 -20.56
N ALA A 10 0.57 -3.75 -20.60
CA ALA A 10 0.37 -4.85 -21.53
C ALA A 10 -0.99 -5.55 -21.37
N VAL A 11 -1.57 -5.56 -20.16
CA VAL A 11 -2.90 -6.14 -19.89
C VAL A 11 -4.01 -5.11 -19.71
N GLY A 12 -3.77 -3.84 -20.07
CA GLY A 12 -4.79 -2.78 -20.00
C GLY A 12 -5.25 -2.41 -18.59
N ARG A 13 -4.40 -2.60 -17.57
CA ARG A 13 -4.68 -2.30 -16.15
C ARG A 13 -4.10 -0.96 -15.65
N GLY A 14 -3.73 -0.07 -16.57
CA GLY A 14 -3.21 1.25 -16.22
C GLY A 14 -1.69 1.38 -16.26
N GLY A 15 -1.19 2.47 -15.69
CA GLY A 15 0.19 2.93 -15.76
C GLY A 15 0.82 3.19 -14.39
N PHE A 16 1.71 4.18 -14.33
CA PHE A 16 2.37 4.57 -13.08
C PHE A 16 1.40 5.12 -12.04
N ASP A 17 0.43 5.92 -12.49
CA ASP A 17 -0.54 6.60 -11.61
C ASP A 17 -1.47 5.61 -10.90
N ASP A 18 -1.61 4.40 -11.42
CA ASP A 18 -2.43 3.32 -10.87
C ASP A 18 -1.69 2.47 -9.82
N VAL A 19 -0.38 2.68 -9.64
CA VAL A 19 0.41 1.98 -8.61
C VAL A 19 0.44 2.83 -7.33
N LYS A 20 -0.40 2.47 -6.36
CA LYS A 20 -0.51 3.17 -5.07
C LYS A 20 0.28 2.46 -3.97
N TYR A 21 0.75 3.22 -2.98
CA TYR A 21 1.42 2.69 -1.79
C TYR A 21 0.42 2.50 -0.65
N VAL A 22 0.45 1.33 -0.03
CA VAL A 22 -0.23 1.06 1.25
C VAL A 22 0.81 0.43 2.17
N GLY A 23 1.01 1.03 3.35
CA GLY A 23 1.98 0.57 4.32
C GLY A 23 1.90 1.37 5.62
N ARG A 24 2.85 1.11 6.52
CA ARG A 24 2.95 1.86 7.78
C ARG A 24 3.32 3.31 7.52
N ALA A 25 2.89 4.21 8.41
CA ALA A 25 3.40 5.57 8.44
C ALA A 25 4.93 5.56 8.69
N PRO A 26 5.66 6.58 8.19
CA PRO A 26 7.08 6.73 8.52
C PRO A 26 7.32 6.70 10.04
N SER A 27 8.33 5.96 10.47
CA SER A 27 8.69 5.80 11.88
C SER A 27 10.19 5.70 12.03
N ALA A 28 10.71 6.14 13.19
CA ALA A 28 12.12 5.98 13.55
C ALA A 28 12.50 4.51 13.78
N ALA A 29 11.55 3.68 14.20
CA ALA A 29 11.73 2.24 14.40
C ALA A 29 11.03 1.46 13.28
N THR A 30 11.55 0.27 12.96
CA THR A 30 11.01 -0.60 11.89
C THR A 30 9.60 -1.13 12.20
N ALA A 31 9.29 -1.31 13.48
CA ALA A 31 7.97 -1.71 13.97
C ALA A 31 7.79 -1.26 15.42
N THR A 32 6.53 -1.19 15.85
CA THR A 32 6.20 -1.07 17.27
C THR A 32 6.58 -2.34 18.04
N GLY A 33 7.09 -2.17 19.26
CA GLY A 33 7.35 -3.28 20.19
C GLY A 33 6.10 -3.80 20.91
N PHE A 34 4.96 -3.12 20.75
CA PHE A 34 3.70 -3.50 21.39
C PHE A 34 2.86 -4.37 20.44
N LEU A 35 2.70 -5.66 20.78
CA LEU A 35 1.99 -6.63 19.93
C LEU A 35 0.59 -6.14 19.48
N LYS A 36 -0.20 -5.59 20.40
CA LYS A 36 -1.55 -5.10 20.09
C LYS A 36 -1.54 -3.98 19.05
N VAL A 37 -0.54 -3.09 19.11
CA VAL A 37 -0.38 -2.00 18.15
C VAL A 37 0.05 -2.56 16.79
N HIS A 38 1.00 -3.50 16.77
CA HIS A 38 1.43 -4.15 15.53
C HIS A 38 0.27 -4.87 14.83
N GLN A 39 -0.54 -5.62 15.57
CA GLN A 39 -1.71 -6.32 15.03
C GLN A 39 -2.70 -5.33 14.41
N LYS A 40 -2.94 -4.21 15.10
CA LYS A 40 -3.80 -3.14 14.58
C LYS A 40 -3.26 -2.54 13.29
N GLU A 41 -1.98 -2.14 13.25
CA GLU A 41 -1.34 -1.60 12.04
C GLU A 41 -1.42 -2.59 10.87
N GLN A 42 -1.24 -3.89 11.14
CA GLN A 42 -1.29 -4.92 10.11
C GLN A 42 -2.70 -5.09 9.54
N ALA A 43 -3.72 -5.05 10.39
CA ALA A 43 -5.12 -5.12 9.98
C ALA A 43 -5.49 -3.91 9.10
N GLU A 44 -5.09 -2.69 9.50
CA GLU A 44 -5.35 -1.47 8.74
C GLU A 44 -4.68 -1.49 7.35
N ILE A 45 -3.48 -2.05 7.22
CA ILE A 45 -2.80 -2.23 5.93
C ILE A 45 -3.60 -3.18 5.03
N ALA A 46 -4.03 -4.33 5.57
CA ALA A 46 -4.79 -5.31 4.80
C ALA A 46 -6.14 -4.75 4.33
N GLU A 47 -6.85 -4.05 5.21
CA GLU A 47 -8.12 -3.40 4.89
C GLU A 47 -7.95 -2.35 3.79
N LYS A 48 -6.98 -1.43 3.93
CA LYS A 48 -6.70 -0.40 2.91
C LYS A 48 -6.22 -0.97 1.58
N ALA A 49 -5.50 -2.09 1.59
CA ALA A 49 -5.01 -2.72 0.36
C ALA A 49 -6.11 -3.43 -0.43
N LEU A 50 -7.19 -3.84 0.24
CA LEU A 50 -8.32 -4.58 -0.36
C LEU A 50 -9.57 -3.71 -0.56
N GLN A 51 -9.53 -2.44 -0.12
CA GLN A 51 -10.64 -1.52 -0.28
C GLN A 51 -10.99 -1.31 -1.76
N ARG A 52 -12.25 -0.98 -2.04
CA ARG A 52 -12.73 -0.78 -3.41
C ARG A 52 -12.43 0.63 -3.91
N GLU A 53 -12.45 1.61 -3.02
CA GLU A 53 -12.17 3.00 -3.33
C GLU A 53 -10.68 3.21 -3.66
N PRO A 54 -10.36 4.15 -4.56
CA PRO A 54 -8.97 4.51 -4.84
C PRO A 54 -8.20 4.87 -3.56
N VAL A 55 -6.99 4.34 -3.42
CA VAL A 55 -6.07 4.75 -2.36
C VAL A 55 -5.47 6.10 -2.75
N ASN A 56 -5.83 7.12 -1.98
CA ASN A 56 -5.22 8.45 -2.07
C ASN A 56 -4.01 8.51 -1.14
N PHE A 57 -2.82 8.66 -1.72
CA PHE A 57 -1.57 8.80 -0.97
C PHE A 57 -0.59 9.72 -1.74
N PRO A 58 0.10 10.67 -1.08
CA PRO A 58 -0.01 11.01 0.35
C PRO A 58 -1.24 11.89 0.68
N TYR A 59 -2.04 12.24 -0.34
CA TYR A 59 -3.30 12.96 -0.26
C TYR A 59 -4.31 12.36 -1.23
#